data_AF-G4V6I2-F1
#
_entry.id   AF-G4V6I2-F1
#
_cell.length_a   1.000
_cell.length_b   1.000
_cell.length_c   1.000
_cell.angle_alpha   90.00
_cell.angle_beta   90.00
_cell.angle_gamma   90.00
#
_symmetry.space_group_name_H-M   'P 1'
#
loop_
_entity.id
_entity.type
_entity.pdbx_description
1 polymer ?
#
loop_
_entity_poly.entity_id
_entity_poly.type
_entity_poly.pdbx_seq_one_letter_code
_entity_poly.pdbx_strand_id
1 'polypeptide(L)'
;MDKTVWKLIFTLNIVTLVSGYNPMSEKLESLLLSLDKLVYYYEQHVSEFNFDGIFGLIPLKGALESITDDSLYENYERVKIALLPLMRKLKTQIMRINVIIRKSVKFFKKARDSYYTKMGRLLALKWNFPGQNTMYSYLSDPEPISSAQNISSDECIIQLLNTNNYGTLDCHLSMECILKLMDFNSRGYELAHQVLYILISHQVNCTDSLDGMLSNLSTSVGSLQNKLCSILYRDFVNLFLSSETTPRNRDILLEEMFVCGSIGYENFIQFSILSRVLSWQQPSGCFISSGSTDGKSKHKNTKIMFHERHPLVEHRHADGCLSHMTSVAAAVMGLYFRAFFIPTGYVDGYLSASMPIIWKVFLVRSYTSLPKLIEDDNNQDGNSNQDIFNAFTNRLIHVKGSTYLPSGIPFSLSYSTHFKDKLDLINSDYLLVSILLLCSICIFLYLLLRSCIVYCGFFNSSKSTSKV
;
A
#
# COMPACT_ATOMS: atom_id res chain seq x y z
N MET A 1 -51.64 -9.20 -7.48
CA MET A 1 -50.28 -8.71 -7.79
C MET A 1 -49.46 -9.90 -8.26
N ASP A 2 -48.95 -9.84 -9.48
CA ASP A 2 -48.24 -10.93 -10.14
C ASP A 2 -46.90 -11.24 -9.45
N LYS A 3 -46.54 -12.53 -9.33
CA LYS A 3 -45.25 -12.98 -8.75
C LYS A 3 -44.05 -12.36 -9.48
N THR A 4 -44.24 -12.02 -10.75
CA THR A 4 -43.26 -11.30 -11.58
C THR A 4 -42.96 -9.90 -11.06
N VAL A 5 -43.99 -9.18 -10.58
CA VAL A 5 -43.86 -7.84 -10.00
C VAL A 5 -43.11 -7.90 -8.67
N TRP A 6 -43.37 -8.93 -7.84
CA TRP A 6 -42.64 -9.10 -6.58
C TRP A 6 -41.16 -9.43 -6.82
N LYS A 7 -40.84 -10.27 -7.82
CA LYS A 7 -39.45 -10.52 -8.23
C LYS A 7 -38.77 -9.24 -8.72
N LEU A 8 -39.43 -8.45 -9.57
CA LEU A 8 -38.90 -7.17 -10.07
C LEU A 8 -38.65 -6.17 -8.94
N ILE A 9 -39.61 -6.00 -8.04
CA ILE A 9 -39.49 -5.11 -6.87
C ILE A 9 -38.39 -5.60 -5.94
N PHE A 10 -38.27 -6.91 -5.71
CA PHE A 10 -37.22 -7.48 -4.86
C PHE A 10 -35.84 -7.34 -5.51
N THR A 11 -35.72 -7.53 -6.82
CA THR A 11 -34.47 -7.27 -7.55
C THR A 11 -34.13 -5.78 -7.57
N LEU A 12 -35.10 -4.89 -7.77
CA LEU A 12 -34.85 -3.45 -7.74
C LEU A 12 -34.44 -2.99 -6.33
N ASN A 13 -35.13 -3.47 -5.28
CA ASN A 13 -34.79 -3.10 -3.90
C ASN A 13 -33.45 -3.67 -3.46
N ILE A 14 -33.06 -4.88 -3.90
CA ILE A 14 -31.71 -5.38 -3.64
C ILE A 14 -30.67 -4.58 -4.44
N VAL A 15 -30.95 -4.18 -5.69
CA VAL A 15 -30.03 -3.37 -6.49
C VAL A 15 -29.90 -1.95 -5.92
N THR A 16 -30.98 -1.34 -5.40
CA THR A 16 -30.92 -0.01 -4.77
C THR A 16 -30.34 -0.05 -3.36
N LEU A 17 -30.58 -1.09 -2.55
CA LEU A 17 -29.87 -1.27 -1.26
C LEU A 17 -28.37 -1.56 -1.45
N VAL A 18 -27.96 -2.13 -2.57
CA VAL A 18 -26.54 -2.38 -2.88
C VAL A 18 -25.88 -1.20 -3.61
N SER A 19 -26.66 -0.19 -4.03
CA SER A 19 -26.14 1.10 -4.50
C SER A 19 -25.66 2.02 -3.36
N GLY A 20 -25.61 1.52 -2.12
CA GLY A 20 -25.04 2.23 -0.99
C GLY A 20 -23.56 2.53 -1.23
N TYR A 21 -23.21 3.82 -1.19
CA TYR A 21 -21.85 4.33 -1.21
C TYR A 21 -20.94 3.50 -0.29
N ASN A 22 -19.94 2.84 -0.87
CA ASN A 22 -18.93 2.11 -0.12
C ASN A 22 -17.61 2.89 -0.17
N PRO A 23 -17.13 3.47 0.95
CA PRO A 23 -15.89 4.25 0.94
C PRO A 23 -14.67 3.42 0.48
N MET A 24 -14.70 2.09 0.63
CA MET A 24 -13.64 1.22 0.11
C MET A 24 -13.70 1.03 -1.41
N SER A 25 -14.88 1.06 -2.03
CA SER A 25 -14.99 0.98 -3.50
C SER A 25 -14.44 2.25 -4.14
N GLU A 26 -14.73 3.43 -3.58
CA GLU A 26 -14.18 4.70 -4.06
C GLU A 26 -12.65 4.75 -3.94
N LYS A 27 -12.10 4.27 -2.83
CA LYS A 27 -10.65 4.17 -2.64
C LYS A 27 -10.01 3.23 -3.66
N LEU A 28 -10.63 2.10 -3.96
CA LEU A 28 -10.17 1.16 -4.99
C LEU A 28 -10.24 1.78 -6.39
N GLU A 29 -11.33 2.49 -6.71
CA GLU A 29 -11.50 3.21 -7.97
C GLU A 29 -10.43 4.29 -8.15
N SER A 30 -10.19 5.10 -7.11
CA SER A 30 -9.14 6.12 -7.09
C SER A 30 -7.76 5.48 -7.30
N LEU A 31 -7.46 4.39 -6.61
CA LEU A 31 -6.20 3.66 -6.78
C LEU A 31 -6.04 3.12 -8.21
N LEU A 32 -7.10 2.61 -8.83
CA LEU A 32 -7.09 2.12 -10.21
C LEU A 32 -6.92 3.23 -11.24
N LEU A 33 -7.50 4.41 -11.00
CA LEU A 33 -7.30 5.60 -11.83
C LEU A 33 -5.86 6.11 -11.68
N SER A 34 -5.35 6.17 -10.46
CA SER A 34 -3.97 6.57 -10.18
C SER A 34 -2.95 5.62 -10.82
N LEU A 35 -3.18 4.31 -10.77
CA LEU A 35 -2.34 3.33 -11.48
C LEU A 35 -2.32 3.59 -12.98
N ASP A 36 -3.48 3.84 -13.60
CA ASP A 36 -3.55 4.06 -15.05
C ASP A 36 -2.79 5.32 -15.48
N LYS A 37 -2.95 6.42 -14.73
CA LYS A 37 -2.18 7.66 -14.94
C LYS A 37 -0.68 7.44 -14.75
N LEU A 38 -0.28 6.72 -13.70
CA LEU A 38 1.12 6.40 -13.42
C LEU A 38 1.76 5.63 -14.57
N VAL A 39 1.13 4.54 -15.02
CA VAL A 39 1.63 3.71 -16.13
C VAL A 39 1.67 4.52 -17.43
N TYR A 40 0.65 5.34 -17.69
CA TYR A 40 0.64 6.24 -18.84
C TYR A 40 1.81 7.23 -18.81
N TYR A 41 2.10 7.84 -17.66
CA TYR A 41 3.23 8.75 -17.49
C TYR A 41 4.57 8.05 -17.81
N TYR A 42 4.79 6.87 -17.23
CA TYR A 42 5.97 6.06 -17.52
C TYR A 42 6.10 5.77 -19.02
N GLU A 43 5.02 5.42 -19.72
CA GLU A 43 5.05 5.14 -21.16
C GLU A 43 5.50 6.35 -22.01
N GLN A 44 5.10 7.57 -21.62
CA GLN A 44 5.48 8.79 -22.33
C GLN A 44 6.92 9.24 -22.00
N HIS A 45 7.38 9.00 -20.78
CA HIS A 45 8.63 9.54 -20.25
C HIS A 45 9.71 8.47 -19.98
N VAL A 46 9.59 7.26 -20.58
CA VAL A 46 10.50 6.11 -20.32
C VAL A 46 11.98 6.48 -20.36
N SER A 47 12.40 7.34 -21.30
CA SER A 47 13.80 7.72 -21.49
C SER A 47 14.33 8.75 -20.50
N GLU A 48 13.45 9.38 -19.73
CA GLU A 48 13.80 10.42 -18.74
C GLU A 48 14.10 9.80 -17.37
N PHE A 49 13.50 8.64 -17.05
CA PHE A 49 13.74 7.97 -15.78
C PHE A 49 15.15 7.37 -15.67
N ASN A 50 15.79 7.60 -14.52
CA ASN A 50 16.99 6.88 -14.10
C ASN A 50 16.64 5.49 -13.54
N PHE A 51 17.64 4.73 -13.10
CA PHE A 51 17.42 3.39 -12.54
C PHE A 51 16.44 3.40 -11.36
N ASP A 52 16.67 4.29 -10.40
CA ASP A 52 15.85 4.41 -9.19
C ASP A 52 14.40 4.72 -9.54
N GLY A 53 14.20 5.56 -10.56
CA GLY A 53 12.91 5.90 -11.14
C GLY A 53 12.13 4.73 -11.75
N ILE A 54 12.82 3.64 -12.12
CA ILE A 54 12.21 2.43 -12.71
C ILE A 54 12.03 1.33 -11.67
N PHE A 55 12.86 1.28 -10.64
CA PHE A 55 12.90 0.16 -9.69
C PHE A 55 11.55 -0.17 -9.04
N GLY A 56 10.75 0.82 -8.65
CA GLY A 56 9.44 0.65 -8.03
C GLY A 56 8.36 0.01 -8.92
N LEU A 57 8.59 -0.04 -10.24
CA LEU A 57 7.75 -0.83 -11.14
C LEU A 57 7.90 -2.35 -10.91
N ILE A 58 9.03 -2.80 -10.35
CA ILE A 58 9.29 -4.21 -10.04
C ILE A 58 8.37 -4.73 -8.92
N PRO A 59 8.34 -4.12 -7.71
CA PRO A 59 7.38 -4.50 -6.67
C PRO A 59 5.93 -4.22 -7.06
N LEU A 60 5.63 -3.13 -7.79
CA LEU A 60 4.28 -2.89 -8.32
C LEU A 60 3.81 -4.06 -9.21
N LYS A 61 4.65 -4.45 -10.18
CA LYS A 61 4.36 -5.59 -11.05
C LYS A 61 4.15 -6.87 -10.25
N GLY A 62 5.05 -7.19 -9.32
CA GLY A 62 4.91 -8.39 -8.48
C GLY A 62 3.63 -8.38 -7.64
N ALA A 63 3.22 -7.21 -7.14
CA ALA A 63 1.98 -7.06 -6.40
C ALA A 63 0.76 -7.34 -7.30
N LEU A 64 0.72 -6.76 -8.49
CA LEU A 64 -0.34 -6.99 -9.47
C LEU A 64 -0.38 -8.45 -9.93
N GLU A 65 0.78 -9.08 -10.17
CA GLU A 65 0.88 -10.51 -10.50
C GLU A 65 0.32 -11.36 -9.36
N SER A 66 0.65 -11.05 -8.09
CA SER A 66 0.16 -11.82 -6.94
C SER A 66 -1.37 -11.78 -6.76
N ILE A 67 -2.03 -10.67 -7.09
CA ILE A 67 -3.48 -10.52 -6.95
C ILE A 67 -4.26 -11.00 -8.18
N THR A 68 -3.58 -11.19 -9.32
CA THR A 68 -4.16 -11.68 -10.58
C THR A 68 -3.82 -13.13 -10.88
N ASP A 69 -3.08 -13.79 -9.97
CA ASP A 69 -2.84 -15.23 -10.00
C ASP A 69 -4.16 -15.98 -9.80
N ASP A 70 -4.47 -16.88 -10.75
CA ASP A 70 -5.72 -17.62 -10.73
C ASP A 70 -5.80 -18.58 -9.52
N SER A 71 -4.65 -19.03 -8.98
CA SER A 71 -4.57 -19.89 -7.80
C SER A 71 -5.10 -19.21 -6.53
N LEU A 72 -5.02 -17.88 -6.44
CA LEU A 72 -5.58 -17.10 -5.32
C LEU A 72 -7.11 -17.28 -5.18
N TYR A 73 -7.78 -17.71 -6.26
CA TYR A 73 -9.24 -17.83 -6.33
C TYR A 73 -9.73 -19.25 -6.62
N GLU A 74 -8.85 -20.26 -6.52
CA GLU A 74 -9.18 -21.68 -6.83
C GLU A 74 -10.42 -22.17 -6.06
N ASN A 75 -10.57 -21.75 -4.79
CA ASN A 75 -11.70 -22.11 -3.94
C ASN A 75 -12.89 -21.12 -4.04
N TYR A 76 -12.83 -20.11 -4.92
CA TYR A 76 -13.73 -18.95 -4.90
C TYR A 76 -14.22 -18.55 -6.30
N GLU A 77 -14.71 -19.53 -7.06
CA GLU A 77 -15.08 -19.36 -8.47
C GLU A 77 -16.07 -18.20 -8.73
N ARG A 78 -17.07 -18.00 -7.85
CA ARG A 78 -18.02 -16.87 -7.99
C ARG A 78 -17.30 -15.51 -7.92
N VAL A 79 -16.29 -15.40 -7.07
CA VAL A 79 -15.53 -14.16 -6.87
C VAL A 79 -14.54 -13.96 -7.99
N LYS A 80 -13.91 -15.05 -8.45
CA LYS A 80 -13.11 -15.05 -9.66
C LYS A 80 -13.91 -14.48 -10.83
N ILE A 81 -15.09 -15.05 -11.12
CA ILE A 81 -15.99 -14.62 -12.19
C ILE A 81 -16.35 -13.14 -12.05
N ALA A 82 -16.70 -12.71 -10.84
CA ALA A 82 -17.08 -11.33 -10.58
C ALA A 82 -15.89 -10.37 -10.81
N LEU A 83 -14.67 -10.76 -10.41
CA LEU A 83 -13.45 -9.97 -10.56
C LEU A 83 -12.82 -10.02 -11.95
N LEU A 84 -13.28 -10.90 -12.86
CA LEU A 84 -12.68 -11.06 -14.19
C LEU A 84 -12.46 -9.74 -14.95
N PRO A 85 -13.40 -8.79 -15.02
CA PRO A 85 -13.18 -7.53 -15.72
C PRO A 85 -12.01 -6.73 -15.11
N LEU A 86 -11.93 -6.70 -13.79
CA LEU A 86 -10.87 -6.00 -13.07
C LEU A 86 -9.52 -6.72 -13.23
N MET A 87 -9.49 -8.04 -13.11
CA MET A 87 -8.30 -8.86 -13.37
C MET A 87 -7.76 -8.65 -14.78
N ARG A 88 -8.63 -8.57 -15.79
CA ARG A 88 -8.22 -8.25 -17.17
C ARG A 88 -7.58 -6.87 -17.25
N LYS A 89 -8.18 -5.85 -16.63
CA LYS A 89 -7.61 -4.50 -16.57
C LYS A 89 -6.21 -4.51 -15.92
N LEU A 90 -6.06 -5.20 -14.79
CA LEU A 90 -4.78 -5.31 -14.08
C LEU A 90 -3.74 -6.11 -14.88
N LYS A 91 -4.13 -7.22 -15.54
CA LYS A 91 -3.26 -7.97 -16.46
C LYS A 91 -2.80 -7.09 -17.63
N THR A 92 -3.64 -6.18 -18.14
CA THR A 92 -3.23 -5.17 -19.12
C THR A 92 -2.17 -4.20 -18.56
N GLN A 93 -2.34 -3.72 -17.32
CA GLN A 93 -1.34 -2.87 -16.67
C GLN A 93 0.00 -3.62 -16.50
N ILE A 94 -0.02 -4.89 -16.09
CA ILE A 94 1.18 -5.74 -16.00
C ILE A 94 1.90 -5.82 -17.35
N MET A 95 1.18 -5.99 -18.46
CA MET A 95 1.79 -6.02 -19.80
C MET A 95 2.45 -4.69 -20.16
N ARG A 96 1.79 -3.55 -19.89
CA ARG A 96 2.33 -2.20 -20.13
C ARG A 96 3.59 -1.94 -19.29
N ILE A 97 3.55 -2.27 -18.00
CA ILE A 97 4.71 -2.17 -17.09
C ILE A 97 5.90 -3.00 -17.60
N ASN A 98 5.66 -4.23 -18.07
CA ASN A 98 6.71 -5.06 -18.66
C ASN A 98 7.34 -4.41 -19.91
N VAL A 99 6.56 -3.72 -20.75
CA VAL A 99 7.09 -2.97 -21.91
C VAL A 99 7.97 -1.80 -21.46
N ILE A 100 7.52 -1.04 -20.45
CA ILE A 100 8.31 0.07 -19.86
C ILE A 100 9.66 -0.44 -19.36
N ILE A 101 9.67 -1.45 -18.47
CA ILE A 101 10.91 -2.01 -17.89
C ILE A 101 11.87 -2.48 -18.99
N ARG A 102 11.37 -3.20 -20.00
CA ARG A 102 12.20 -3.67 -21.14
C ARG A 102 12.80 -2.51 -21.94
N LYS A 103 12.05 -1.43 -22.15
CA LYS A 103 12.55 -0.22 -22.84
C LYS A 103 13.61 0.48 -21.98
N SER A 104 13.37 0.68 -20.68
CA SER A 104 14.34 1.28 -19.75
C SER A 104 15.65 0.51 -19.70
N VAL A 105 15.59 -0.83 -19.59
CA VAL A 105 16.79 -1.70 -19.64
C VAL A 105 17.58 -1.50 -20.94
N LYS A 106 16.91 -1.35 -22.09
CA LYS A 106 17.60 -1.05 -23.36
C LYS A 106 18.29 0.31 -23.34
N PHE A 107 17.64 1.33 -22.75
CA PHE A 107 18.26 2.65 -22.60
C PHE A 107 19.49 2.61 -21.70
N PHE A 108 19.41 1.97 -20.52
CA PHE A 108 20.55 1.85 -19.60
C PHE A 108 21.73 1.09 -20.23
N LYS A 109 21.46 -0.01 -20.94
CA LYS A 109 22.50 -0.76 -21.68
C LYS A 109 23.15 0.10 -22.76
N LYS A 110 22.36 0.83 -23.55
CA LYS A 110 22.86 1.71 -24.62
C LYS A 110 23.71 2.86 -24.06
N ALA A 111 23.31 3.41 -22.91
CA ALA A 111 24.02 4.48 -22.22
C ALA A 111 25.27 4.00 -21.48
N ARG A 112 25.51 2.68 -21.37
CA ARG A 112 26.54 2.07 -20.52
C ARG A 112 26.48 2.59 -19.09
N ASP A 113 25.27 2.65 -18.56
CA ASP A 113 25.01 3.17 -17.21
C ASP A 113 25.76 2.31 -16.17
N SER A 114 26.66 2.93 -15.42
CA SER A 114 27.52 2.25 -14.45
C SER A 114 26.74 1.73 -13.25
N TYR A 115 25.66 2.41 -12.86
CA TYR A 115 24.79 2.00 -11.76
C TYR A 115 23.97 0.78 -12.18
N TYR A 116 23.37 0.80 -13.37
CA TYR A 116 22.69 -0.37 -13.95
C TYR A 116 23.62 -1.57 -14.12
N THR A 117 24.90 -1.36 -14.41
CA THR A 117 25.86 -2.48 -14.53
C THR A 117 26.02 -3.25 -13.22
N LYS A 118 25.94 -2.57 -12.07
CA LYS A 118 26.06 -3.18 -10.74
C LYS A 118 24.71 -3.64 -10.17
N MET A 119 23.65 -2.87 -10.38
CA MET A 119 22.32 -3.09 -9.79
C MET A 119 21.31 -3.75 -10.73
N GLY A 120 21.66 -3.96 -12.00
CA GLY A 120 20.74 -4.35 -13.07
C GLY A 120 19.94 -5.63 -12.81
N ARG A 121 20.45 -6.52 -11.96
CA ARG A 121 19.78 -7.75 -11.52
C ARG A 121 18.45 -7.45 -10.79
N LEU A 122 18.34 -6.32 -10.09
CA LEU A 122 17.11 -5.93 -9.40
C LEU A 122 15.93 -5.75 -10.36
N LEU A 123 16.18 -5.21 -11.56
CA LEU A 123 15.14 -5.03 -12.59
C LEU A 123 14.69 -6.34 -13.25
N ALA A 124 15.37 -7.46 -12.96
CA ALA A 124 15.03 -8.80 -13.45
C ALA A 124 14.37 -9.68 -12.37
N LEU A 125 14.20 -9.18 -11.14
CA LEU A 125 13.61 -9.95 -10.05
C LEU A 125 12.14 -10.27 -10.33
N LYS A 126 11.74 -11.49 -9.94
CA LYS A 126 10.33 -11.83 -9.73
C LYS A 126 10.01 -11.46 -8.28
N TRP A 127 9.41 -10.29 -8.09
CA TRP A 127 9.16 -9.77 -6.76
C TRP A 127 8.10 -10.59 -6.03
N ASN A 128 8.47 -11.16 -4.89
CA ASN A 128 7.58 -11.92 -4.02
C ASN A 128 7.38 -11.16 -2.72
N PHE A 129 6.24 -11.38 -2.08
CA PHE A 129 5.97 -10.76 -0.80
C PHE A 129 5.79 -11.86 0.25
N PRO A 130 6.49 -11.79 1.39
CA PRO A 130 6.27 -12.69 2.50
C PRO A 130 4.85 -12.53 3.08
N GLY A 131 4.50 -13.48 3.95
CA GLY A 131 3.29 -13.38 4.77
C GLY A 131 3.35 -12.22 5.77
N GLN A 132 2.28 -12.06 6.52
CA GLN A 132 2.18 -11.02 7.54
C GLN A 132 3.23 -11.21 8.64
N ASN A 133 3.81 -10.09 9.08
CA ASN A 133 4.64 -10.01 10.26
C ASN A 133 3.97 -9.15 11.34
N THR A 134 4.10 -9.56 12.60
CA THR A 134 3.59 -8.80 13.75
C THR A 134 4.71 -7.93 14.31
N MET A 135 4.45 -6.63 14.44
CA MET A 135 5.38 -5.69 15.06
C MET A 135 5.30 -5.82 16.58
N TYR A 136 6.45 -5.99 17.24
CA TYR A 136 6.53 -5.96 18.71
C TYR A 136 7.23 -4.67 19.15
N SER A 137 6.76 -4.07 20.24
CA SER A 137 7.38 -2.87 20.77
C SER A 137 8.75 -3.18 21.34
N TYR A 138 9.76 -2.47 20.87
CA TYR A 138 11.02 -2.34 21.58
C TYR A 138 10.96 -1.07 22.41
N LEU A 139 10.69 -1.23 23.71
CA LEU A 139 10.64 -0.11 24.66
C LEU A 139 12.03 0.44 25.03
N SER A 140 13.08 -0.30 24.70
CA SER A 140 14.46 0.07 25.02
C SER A 140 15.12 0.71 23.81
N ASP A 141 15.66 1.92 23.99
CA ASP A 141 16.58 2.48 23.02
C ASP A 141 17.77 1.52 22.84
N PRO A 142 18.13 1.17 21.60
CA PRO A 142 19.27 0.31 21.34
C PRO A 142 20.54 0.88 21.99
N GLU A 143 21.32 0.04 22.66
CA GLU A 143 22.70 0.41 22.96
C GLU A 143 23.42 0.74 21.64
N PRO A 144 24.14 1.87 21.57
CA PRO A 144 24.80 2.29 20.36
C PRO A 144 25.90 1.29 19.99
N ILE A 145 25.71 0.58 18.89
CA ILE A 145 26.83 -0.06 18.19
C ILE A 145 27.59 1.08 17.52
N SER A 146 28.89 1.19 17.81
CA SER A 146 29.76 2.23 17.23
C SER A 146 29.57 2.27 15.72
N SER A 147 29.25 3.46 15.18
CA SER A 147 28.94 3.63 13.77
C SER A 147 30.08 3.10 12.89
N ALA A 148 29.78 2.07 12.09
CA ALA A 148 30.68 1.67 11.02
C ALA A 148 30.73 2.82 9.99
N GLN A 149 31.86 3.52 9.95
CA GLN A 149 32.08 4.67 9.08
C GLN A 149 32.29 4.25 7.63
N ASN A 150 31.64 4.98 6.72
CA ASN A 150 31.87 5.15 5.27
C ASN A 150 31.24 4.19 4.23
N ILE A 151 30.71 3.01 4.57
CA ILE A 151 30.04 2.18 3.54
C ILE A 151 28.59 2.66 3.29
N SER A 152 28.20 2.81 2.02
CA SER A 152 26.82 3.14 1.65
C SER A 152 25.95 1.88 1.62
N SER A 153 24.65 2.03 1.90
CA SER A 153 23.70 0.92 1.82
C SER A 153 23.64 0.29 0.42
N ASP A 154 23.83 1.10 -0.64
CA ASP A 154 23.92 0.59 -2.00
C ASP A 154 25.14 -0.30 -2.23
N GLU A 155 26.30 0.01 -1.64
CA GLU A 155 27.46 -0.87 -1.74
C GLU A 155 27.18 -2.23 -1.09
N CYS A 156 26.40 -2.24 0.00
CA CYS A 156 25.94 -3.48 0.63
C CYS A 156 24.96 -4.26 -0.25
N ILE A 157 24.02 -3.58 -0.91
CA ILE A 157 23.14 -4.22 -1.91
C ILE A 157 23.98 -4.78 -3.07
N ILE A 158 25.00 -4.06 -3.54
CA ILE A 158 25.89 -4.53 -4.60
C ILE A 158 26.63 -5.80 -4.18
N GLN A 159 27.17 -5.87 -2.96
CA GLN A 159 27.80 -7.09 -2.43
C GLN A 159 26.81 -8.27 -2.43
N LEU A 160 25.59 -8.04 -1.98
CA LEU A 160 24.52 -9.04 -1.98
C LEU A 160 24.17 -9.55 -3.39
N LEU A 161 24.23 -8.67 -4.41
CA LEU A 161 23.95 -9.03 -5.80
C LEU A 161 25.15 -9.71 -6.50
N ASN A 162 26.38 -9.35 -6.12
CA ASN A 162 27.65 -9.81 -6.70
C ASN A 162 28.14 -11.15 -6.13
N THR A 163 27.27 -12.14 -6.20
CA THR A 163 27.61 -13.53 -5.91
C THR A 163 28.37 -14.15 -7.09
N ASN A 164 29.46 -14.87 -6.79
CA ASN A 164 30.54 -15.27 -7.72
C ASN A 164 30.12 -15.62 -9.16
N ASN A 165 31.01 -15.27 -10.12
CA ASN A 165 30.96 -15.58 -11.56
C ASN A 165 30.77 -17.08 -11.93
N TYR A 166 30.70 -17.98 -10.94
CA TYR A 166 30.56 -19.43 -11.11
C TYR A 166 29.11 -19.94 -11.02
N GLY A 167 28.12 -19.03 -10.97
CA GLY A 167 26.70 -19.39 -11.07
C GLY A 167 26.08 -19.96 -9.80
N THR A 168 26.85 -20.06 -8.70
CA THR A 168 26.34 -20.39 -7.36
C THR A 168 26.19 -19.10 -6.55
N LEU A 169 24.99 -18.88 -6.01
CA LEU A 169 24.66 -17.72 -5.19
C LEU A 169 25.32 -17.85 -3.81
N ASP A 170 26.58 -17.46 -3.68
CA ASP A 170 27.25 -17.38 -2.37
C ASP A 170 26.94 -16.02 -1.74
N CYS A 171 25.86 -15.97 -0.95
CA CYS A 171 25.37 -14.76 -0.29
C CYS A 171 26.34 -14.31 0.80
N HIS A 172 27.47 -13.70 0.43
CA HIS A 172 28.50 -13.23 1.34
C HIS A 172 28.46 -11.71 1.50
N LEU A 173 28.71 -11.21 2.72
CA LEU A 173 28.72 -9.78 3.04
C LEU A 173 29.94 -9.41 3.86
N SER A 174 30.43 -8.20 3.67
CA SER A 174 31.46 -7.65 4.56
C SER A 174 30.89 -7.40 5.95
N MET A 175 31.75 -7.49 6.96
CA MET A 175 31.38 -7.12 8.34
C MET A 175 30.96 -5.65 8.43
N GLU A 176 31.50 -4.78 7.57
CA GLU A 176 31.07 -3.37 7.47
C GLU A 176 29.59 -3.25 7.11
N CYS A 177 29.09 -4.07 6.17
CA CYS A 177 27.68 -4.10 5.81
C CYS A 177 26.79 -4.65 6.92
N ILE A 178 27.26 -5.67 7.65
CA ILE A 178 26.55 -6.21 8.81
C ILE A 178 26.44 -5.16 9.92
N LEU A 179 27.54 -4.47 10.25
CA LEU A 179 27.55 -3.41 11.26
C LEU A 179 26.69 -2.22 10.83
N LYS A 180 26.71 -1.85 9.54
CA LYS A 180 25.83 -0.82 8.97
C LYS A 180 24.36 -1.20 9.11
N LEU A 181 24.00 -2.47 8.89
CA LEU A 181 22.63 -2.94 9.06
C LEU A 181 22.14 -2.87 10.52
N MET A 182 23.07 -2.97 11.47
CA MET A 182 22.79 -2.93 12.91
C MET A 182 22.94 -1.53 13.54
N ASP A 183 23.18 -0.49 12.73
CA ASP A 183 23.23 0.89 13.22
C ASP A 183 21.82 1.44 13.48
N PHE A 184 21.29 1.19 14.67
CA PHE A 184 19.96 1.66 15.08
C PHE A 184 19.88 3.19 15.33
N ASN A 185 20.99 3.92 15.21
CA ASN A 185 21.00 5.39 15.31
C ASN A 185 20.71 6.07 13.96
N SER A 186 20.74 5.32 12.86
CA SER A 186 20.35 5.81 11.54
C SER A 186 18.91 6.35 11.54
N ARG A 187 18.65 7.36 10.71
CA ARG A 187 17.34 8.03 10.57
C ARG A 187 17.07 8.37 9.10
N GLY A 188 15.80 8.58 8.75
CA GLY A 188 15.38 8.92 7.39
C GLY A 188 15.82 7.86 6.37
N TYR A 189 16.33 8.30 5.22
CA TYR A 189 16.76 7.44 4.12
C TYR A 189 17.70 6.31 4.54
N GLU A 190 18.67 6.58 5.42
CA GLU A 190 19.62 5.55 5.87
C GLU A 190 18.91 4.40 6.60
N LEU A 191 17.93 4.72 7.44
CA LEU A 191 17.16 3.72 8.18
C LEU A 191 16.20 2.95 7.26
N ALA A 192 15.56 3.63 6.30
CA ALA A 192 14.74 2.97 5.28
C ALA A 192 15.59 2.00 4.42
N HIS A 193 16.81 2.41 4.05
CA HIS A 193 17.74 1.61 3.28
C HIS A 193 18.27 0.37 4.04
N GLN A 194 18.42 0.44 5.38
CA GLN A 194 18.72 -0.75 6.19
C GLN A 194 17.63 -1.82 6.03
N VAL A 195 16.35 -1.42 6.02
CA VAL A 195 15.25 -2.36 5.80
C VAL A 195 15.15 -2.78 4.33
N LEU A 196 15.41 -1.88 3.38
CA LEU A 196 15.49 -2.21 1.96
C LEU A 196 16.53 -3.31 1.72
N TYR A 197 17.67 -3.25 2.39
CA TYR A 197 18.69 -4.28 2.31
C TYR A 197 18.15 -5.68 2.74
N ILE A 198 17.45 -5.76 3.87
CA ILE A 198 16.79 -7.01 4.33
C ILE A 198 15.75 -7.46 3.31
N LEU A 199 14.93 -6.53 2.80
CA LEU A 199 13.93 -6.79 1.77
C LEU A 199 14.56 -7.41 0.52
N ILE A 200 15.66 -6.85 0.01
CA ILE A 200 16.38 -7.42 -1.15
C ILE A 200 16.94 -8.80 -0.82
N SER A 201 17.46 -9.02 0.39
CA SER A 201 17.95 -10.35 0.81
C SER A 201 16.88 -11.43 0.70
N HIS A 202 15.61 -11.10 1.00
CA HIS A 202 14.48 -12.00 0.76
C HIS A 202 14.24 -12.23 -0.74
N GLN A 203 14.32 -11.18 -1.57
CA GLN A 203 14.08 -11.31 -3.01
C GLN A 203 15.15 -12.13 -3.75
N VAL A 204 16.37 -12.16 -3.23
CA VAL A 204 17.48 -12.93 -3.82
C VAL A 204 17.75 -14.25 -3.11
N ASN A 205 16.90 -14.69 -2.17
CA ASN A 205 17.07 -15.92 -1.37
C ASN A 205 18.40 -15.97 -0.58
N CYS A 206 18.79 -14.83 -0.01
CA CYS A 206 19.99 -14.72 0.84
C CYS A 206 19.68 -14.62 2.34
N THR A 207 18.42 -14.76 2.75
CA THR A 207 17.99 -14.63 4.14
C THR A 207 18.70 -15.61 5.06
N ASP A 208 18.83 -16.89 4.67
CA ASP A 208 19.46 -17.92 5.52
C ASP A 208 20.95 -17.64 5.76
N SER A 209 21.66 -17.13 4.74
CA SER A 209 23.07 -16.74 4.87
C SER A 209 23.22 -15.54 5.80
N LEU A 210 22.36 -14.54 5.63
CA LEU A 210 22.33 -13.36 6.51
C LEU A 210 22.00 -13.75 7.95
N ASP A 211 21.06 -14.69 8.16
CA ASP A 211 20.71 -15.21 9.48
C ASP A 211 21.90 -15.93 10.13
N GLY A 212 22.64 -16.73 9.35
CA GLY A 212 23.89 -17.35 9.79
C GLY A 212 24.93 -16.31 10.25
N MET A 213 25.14 -15.24 9.50
CA MET A 213 26.07 -14.17 9.89
C MET A 213 25.61 -13.41 11.14
N LEU A 214 24.32 -13.12 11.24
CA LEU A 214 23.71 -12.41 12.38
C LEU A 214 23.69 -13.26 13.66
N SER A 215 23.65 -14.59 13.53
CA SER A 215 23.68 -15.50 14.68
C SER A 215 24.96 -15.33 15.51
N ASN A 216 26.09 -15.00 14.87
CA ASN A 216 27.35 -14.67 15.55
C ASN A 216 27.25 -13.41 16.42
N LEU A 217 26.29 -12.54 16.13
CA LEU A 217 25.98 -11.32 16.87
C LEU A 217 24.73 -11.48 17.75
N SER A 218 24.32 -12.73 18.02
CA SER A 218 23.17 -13.08 18.87
C SER A 218 21.85 -12.45 18.42
N THR A 219 21.66 -12.29 17.11
CA THR A 219 20.41 -11.81 16.52
C THR A 219 20.04 -12.65 15.29
N SER A 220 18.85 -12.41 14.75
CA SER A 220 18.34 -13.04 13.53
C SER A 220 17.82 -11.98 12.57
N VAL A 221 17.61 -12.34 11.31
CA VAL A 221 16.98 -11.44 10.32
C VAL A 221 15.60 -11.01 10.81
N GLY A 222 14.81 -11.95 11.34
CA GLY A 222 13.48 -11.66 11.87
C GLY A 222 13.48 -10.70 13.05
N SER A 223 14.42 -10.85 13.99
CA SER A 223 14.58 -9.93 15.13
C SER A 223 15.03 -8.54 14.67
N LEU A 224 16.01 -8.50 13.76
CA LEU A 224 16.57 -7.26 13.23
C LEU A 224 15.54 -6.47 12.43
N GLN A 225 14.80 -7.12 11.53
CA GLN A 225 13.75 -6.46 10.76
C GLN A 225 12.65 -5.91 11.69
N ASN A 226 12.27 -6.65 12.74
CA ASN A 226 11.23 -6.21 13.67
C ASN A 226 11.67 -4.95 14.40
N LYS A 227 12.92 -4.95 14.88
CA LYS A 227 13.51 -3.80 15.56
C LYS A 227 13.59 -2.57 14.65
N LEU A 228 14.11 -2.72 13.43
CA LEU A 228 14.20 -1.63 12.46
C LEU A 228 12.81 -1.10 12.07
N CYS A 229 11.86 -1.98 11.74
CA CYS A 229 10.50 -1.56 11.39
C CYS A 229 9.73 -0.95 12.56
N SER A 230 10.02 -1.33 13.81
CA SER A 230 9.45 -0.65 14.99
C SER A 230 10.00 0.77 15.15
N ILE A 231 11.29 1.00 14.88
CA ILE A 231 11.88 2.35 14.87
C ILE A 231 11.27 3.17 13.71
N LEU A 232 11.24 2.62 12.50
CA LEU A 232 10.62 3.26 11.34
C LEU A 232 9.15 3.58 11.56
N TYR A 233 8.39 2.74 12.24
CA TYR A 233 6.97 3.01 12.48
C TYR A 233 6.78 4.22 13.42
N ARG A 234 7.68 4.40 14.40
CA ARG A 234 7.68 5.59 15.25
C ARG A 234 8.00 6.85 14.42
N ASP A 235 9.00 6.77 13.54
CA ASP A 235 9.39 7.87 12.65
C ASP A 235 8.26 8.20 11.66
N PHE A 236 7.64 7.19 11.05
CA PHE A 236 6.47 7.27 10.19
C PHE A 236 5.31 8.02 10.86
N VAL A 237 4.92 7.59 12.07
CA VAL A 237 3.83 8.25 12.83
C VAL A 237 4.19 9.70 13.13
N ASN A 238 5.41 9.96 13.61
CA ASN A 238 5.85 11.31 13.92
C ASN A 238 5.88 12.21 12.68
N LEU A 239 6.37 11.71 11.55
CA LEU A 239 6.49 12.44 10.30
C LEU A 239 5.12 12.74 9.70
N PHE A 240 4.22 11.75 9.73
CA PHE A 240 2.83 11.88 9.31
C PHE A 240 2.09 12.93 10.15
N LEU A 241 2.25 12.92 11.47
CA LEU A 241 1.57 13.86 12.37
C LEU A 241 2.17 15.27 12.37
N SER A 242 3.49 15.40 12.18
CA SER A 242 4.20 16.67 12.43
C SER A 242 4.49 17.50 11.18
N SER A 243 4.65 16.91 9.97
CA SER A 243 5.14 17.69 8.82
C SER A 243 5.12 17.00 7.45
N GLU A 244 3.98 16.48 6.97
CA GLU A 244 3.87 16.01 5.56
C GLU A 244 4.00 17.12 4.48
N THR A 245 4.30 18.35 4.90
CA THR A 245 4.29 19.52 4.04
C THR A 245 5.45 19.53 3.06
N THR A 246 6.59 18.91 3.41
CA THR A 246 7.75 18.89 2.52
C THR A 246 7.75 17.67 1.60
N PRO A 247 8.17 17.83 0.34
CA PRO A 247 8.37 16.73 -0.61
C PRO A 247 9.32 15.64 -0.09
N ARG A 248 10.39 16.03 0.59
CA ARG A 248 11.34 15.11 1.22
C ARG A 248 10.64 14.24 2.26
N ASN A 249 9.77 14.83 3.08
CA ASN A 249 9.03 14.08 4.08
C ASN A 249 8.04 13.10 3.44
N ARG A 250 7.39 13.48 2.33
CA ARG A 250 6.51 12.57 1.60
C ARG A 250 7.27 11.41 0.97
N ASP A 251 8.44 11.69 0.40
CA ASP A 251 9.33 10.67 -0.17
C ASP A 251 9.78 9.67 0.91
N ILE A 252 10.25 10.16 2.06
CA ILE A 252 10.58 9.32 3.22
C ILE A 252 9.37 8.50 3.69
N LEU A 253 8.19 9.11 3.86
CA LEU A 253 6.97 8.37 4.25
C LEU A 253 6.65 7.24 3.27
N LEU A 254 6.77 7.48 1.95
CA LEU A 254 6.56 6.45 0.94
C LEU A 254 7.61 5.34 1.04
N GLU A 255 8.87 5.66 1.31
CA GLU A 255 9.93 4.67 1.49
C GLU A 255 9.65 3.78 2.69
N GLU A 256 9.30 4.36 3.84
CA GLU A 256 8.98 3.62 5.06
C GLU A 256 7.79 2.67 4.84
N MET A 257 6.75 3.17 4.15
CA MET A 257 5.62 2.35 3.73
C MET A 257 6.04 1.21 2.81
N PHE A 258 6.90 1.50 1.83
CA PHE A 258 7.37 0.51 0.89
C PHE A 258 8.20 -0.58 1.57
N VAL A 259 9.24 -0.22 2.33
CA VAL A 259 10.22 -1.20 2.84
C VAL A 259 9.61 -2.12 3.90
N CYS A 260 8.93 -1.58 4.91
CA CYS A 260 8.33 -2.40 5.97
C CYS A 260 7.01 -3.04 5.53
N GLY A 261 6.20 -2.34 4.73
CA GLY A 261 4.97 -2.91 4.17
C GLY A 261 5.25 -4.07 3.21
N SER A 262 6.34 -4.02 2.44
CA SER A 262 6.76 -5.13 1.55
C SER A 262 7.23 -6.36 2.30
N ILE A 263 7.74 -6.21 3.53
CA ILE A 263 8.12 -7.33 4.40
C ILE A 263 6.92 -7.83 5.22
N GLY A 264 5.73 -7.23 5.10
CA GLY A 264 4.51 -7.72 5.74
C GLY A 264 4.13 -7.05 7.05
N TYR A 265 4.73 -5.90 7.39
CA TYR A 265 4.26 -5.05 8.48
C TYR A 265 3.11 -4.15 8.02
N GLU A 266 1.89 -4.67 8.12
CA GLU A 266 0.66 -4.01 7.65
C GLU A 266 0.35 -2.69 8.34
N ASN A 267 0.95 -2.40 9.50
CA ASN A 267 0.79 -1.14 10.22
C ASN A 267 1.09 0.09 9.34
N PHE A 268 1.94 -0.05 8.33
CA PHE A 268 2.28 0.99 7.38
C PHE A 268 1.25 1.18 6.25
N ILE A 269 0.36 0.22 6.02
CA ILE A 269 -0.59 0.22 4.88
C ILE A 269 -2.01 0.45 5.39
N GLN A 270 -2.32 1.71 5.68
CA GLN A 270 -3.63 2.10 6.24
C GLN A 270 -4.49 2.78 5.17
N PHE A 271 -5.71 2.28 4.96
CA PHE A 271 -6.61 2.87 3.95
C PHE A 271 -7.01 4.32 4.28
N SER A 272 -6.94 4.75 5.54
CA SER A 272 -7.14 6.15 5.95
C SER A 272 -6.11 7.09 5.32
N ILE A 273 -4.90 6.60 5.02
CA ILE A 273 -3.78 7.37 4.46
C ILE A 273 -3.77 7.31 2.93
N LEU A 274 -4.42 6.31 2.32
CA LEU A 274 -4.40 6.11 0.86
C LEU A 274 -4.81 7.36 0.08
N SER A 275 -5.94 8.00 0.42
CA SER A 275 -6.39 9.21 -0.29
C SER A 275 -5.36 10.33 -0.21
N ARG A 276 -4.64 10.43 0.91
CA ARG A 276 -3.56 11.40 1.11
C ARG A 276 -2.38 11.10 0.20
N VAL A 277 -1.94 9.85 0.13
CA VAL A 277 -0.86 9.42 -0.79
C VAL A 277 -1.26 9.68 -2.24
N LEU A 278 -2.46 9.30 -2.66
CA LEU A 278 -2.93 9.52 -4.04
C LEU A 278 -3.05 11.00 -4.39
N SER A 279 -3.31 11.88 -3.42
CA SER A 279 -3.37 13.33 -3.64
C SER A 279 -2.03 13.98 -4.04
N TRP A 280 -0.91 13.28 -3.84
CA TRP A 280 0.42 13.76 -4.24
C TRP A 280 0.73 13.50 -5.72
N GLN A 281 -0.08 12.67 -6.39
CA GLN A 281 0.02 12.42 -7.81
C GLN A 281 -0.55 13.60 -8.61
N GLN A 282 0.23 14.09 -9.56
CA GLN A 282 -0.24 15.09 -10.51
C GLN A 282 -1.27 14.50 -11.49
N PRO A 283 -2.09 15.34 -12.15
CA PRO A 283 -2.98 14.89 -13.22
C PRO A 283 -2.26 14.11 -14.33
N SER A 284 -0.97 14.41 -14.58
CA SER A 284 -0.12 13.68 -15.54
C SER A 284 0.16 12.22 -15.14
N GLY A 285 0.05 11.87 -13.85
CA GLY A 285 0.32 10.55 -13.30
C GLY A 285 1.61 10.41 -12.51
N CYS A 286 2.47 11.42 -12.60
CA CYS A 286 3.73 11.52 -11.87
C CYS A 286 3.54 12.05 -10.43
N PHE A 287 4.48 11.76 -9.52
CA PHE A 287 4.55 12.37 -8.20
C PHE A 287 5.52 13.55 -8.19
N ILE A 288 5.10 14.67 -7.57
CA ILE A 288 5.90 15.88 -7.49
C ILE A 288 6.11 16.36 -6.05
N SER A 289 7.15 17.16 -5.92
CA SER A 289 7.36 18.07 -4.81
C SER A 289 6.38 19.25 -4.90
N SER A 290 5.31 19.30 -4.09
CA SER A 290 4.35 20.43 -4.07
C SER A 290 5.07 21.79 -4.08
N GLY A 291 4.75 22.67 -5.04
CA GLY A 291 5.28 24.04 -5.12
C GLY A 291 5.46 24.69 -6.51
N SER A 292 5.04 24.07 -7.63
CA SER A 292 5.27 24.65 -8.98
C SER A 292 4.02 25.18 -9.68
N THR A 293 3.09 25.79 -8.94
CA THR A 293 2.09 26.71 -9.52
C THR A 293 2.45 28.13 -9.13
N ASP A 294 3.64 28.60 -9.52
CA ASP A 294 3.94 30.03 -9.64
C ASP A 294 5.11 30.25 -10.62
N GLY A 295 4.94 31.25 -11.48
CA GLY A 295 5.61 31.35 -12.77
C GLY A 295 7.14 31.51 -12.75
N LYS A 296 7.73 31.13 -13.88
CA LYS A 296 9.03 31.62 -14.38
C LYS A 296 10.24 31.36 -13.46
N SER A 297 10.52 30.11 -13.12
CA SER A 297 11.89 29.74 -12.73
C SER A 297 12.54 28.89 -13.82
N LYS A 298 13.45 29.52 -14.58
CA LYS A 298 14.40 28.83 -15.46
C LYS A 298 15.39 28.04 -14.59
N HIS A 299 14.98 26.92 -14.01
CA HIS A 299 15.90 26.05 -13.29
C HIS A 299 16.44 24.96 -14.21
N LYS A 300 17.68 25.20 -14.65
CA LYS A 300 18.62 24.23 -15.24
C LYS A 300 18.54 22.89 -14.50
N ASN A 301 18.79 21.76 -15.18
CA ASN A 301 18.97 20.39 -14.68
C ASN A 301 19.82 20.27 -13.39
N THR A 302 19.32 20.78 -12.27
CA THR A 302 19.96 20.67 -10.97
C THR A 302 19.46 19.37 -10.37
N LYS A 303 20.33 18.37 -10.44
CA LYS A 303 20.35 17.21 -9.55
C LYS A 303 19.96 17.73 -8.15
N ILE A 304 18.77 17.38 -7.67
CA ILE A 304 18.41 17.67 -6.27
C ILE A 304 19.22 16.66 -5.48
N MET A 305 20.44 17.06 -5.11
CA MET A 305 21.22 16.33 -4.12
C MET A 305 20.50 16.54 -2.80
N PHE A 306 19.84 15.51 -2.31
CA PHE A 306 19.53 15.41 -0.88
C PHE A 306 20.88 15.38 -0.16
N HIS A 307 21.33 16.54 0.33
CA HIS A 307 22.56 16.65 1.10
C HIS A 307 22.37 15.94 2.44
N GLU A 308 22.71 14.65 2.47
CA GLU A 308 23.47 13.95 3.51
C GLU A 308 23.72 12.49 3.07
N ARG A 309 24.86 12.28 2.40
CA ARG A 309 25.61 11.03 2.11
C ARG A 309 24.89 9.87 1.37
N HIS A 310 24.99 9.86 0.04
CA HIS A 310 25.04 8.69 -0.89
C HIS A 310 23.95 7.56 -0.80
N PRO A 311 23.24 7.14 -1.89
CA PRO A 311 23.27 7.55 -3.31
C PRO A 311 21.89 7.70 -3.99
N LEU A 312 20.84 8.15 -3.31
CA LEU A 312 19.57 8.49 -3.97
C LEU A 312 19.75 9.72 -4.89
N VAL A 313 19.67 9.51 -6.20
CA VAL A 313 19.67 10.61 -7.17
C VAL A 313 18.23 10.88 -7.55
N GLU A 314 17.62 11.86 -6.90
CA GLU A 314 16.38 12.39 -7.39
C GLU A 314 16.61 13.05 -8.75
N HIS A 315 15.97 12.51 -9.78
CA HIS A 315 16.02 13.04 -11.13
C HIS A 315 14.73 13.77 -11.42
N ARG A 316 14.84 15.10 -11.51
CA ARG A 316 13.70 15.95 -11.82
C ARG A 316 13.51 16.07 -13.33
N HIS A 317 12.34 15.67 -13.82
CA HIS A 317 11.95 15.84 -15.22
C HIS A 317 11.57 17.30 -15.52
N ALA A 318 11.44 17.65 -16.80
CA ALA A 318 11.16 19.01 -17.23
C ALA A 318 9.80 19.56 -16.73
N ASP A 319 8.82 18.68 -16.50
CA ASP A 319 7.50 19.01 -15.96
C ASP A 319 7.47 19.07 -14.42
N GLY A 320 8.63 18.92 -13.77
CA GLY A 320 8.76 18.92 -12.32
C GLY A 320 8.66 17.54 -11.68
N CYS A 321 8.47 16.48 -12.46
CA CYS A 321 8.37 15.12 -11.96
C CYS A 321 9.58 14.68 -11.16
N LEU A 322 9.35 13.96 -10.07
CA LEU A 322 10.39 13.34 -9.27
C LEU A 322 10.46 11.85 -9.60
N SER A 323 11.52 11.43 -10.29
CA SER A 323 11.77 10.03 -10.67
C SER A 323 11.68 9.10 -9.47
N HIS A 324 12.43 9.39 -8.40
CA HIS A 324 12.53 8.51 -7.26
C HIS A 324 11.19 8.44 -6.50
N MET A 325 10.61 9.59 -6.13
CA MET A 325 9.32 9.62 -5.46
C MET A 325 8.21 8.92 -6.26
N THR A 326 8.18 9.08 -7.58
CA THR A 326 7.22 8.39 -8.46
C THR A 326 7.40 6.88 -8.41
N SER A 327 8.64 6.42 -8.36
CA SER A 327 9.01 5.01 -8.25
C SER A 327 8.56 4.41 -6.92
N VAL A 328 8.88 5.06 -5.79
CA VAL A 328 8.47 4.57 -4.47
C VAL A 328 6.95 4.58 -4.33
N ALA A 329 6.27 5.63 -4.83
CA ALA A 329 4.82 5.66 -4.89
C ALA A 329 4.22 4.51 -5.71
N ALA A 330 4.85 4.14 -6.83
CA ALA A 330 4.45 2.96 -7.62
C ALA A 330 4.49 1.68 -6.76
N ALA A 331 5.56 1.49 -6.00
CA ALA A 331 5.71 0.35 -5.11
C ALA A 331 4.63 0.33 -4.00
N VAL A 332 4.37 1.48 -3.37
CA VAL A 332 3.32 1.65 -2.35
C VAL A 332 1.91 1.40 -2.92
N MET A 333 1.62 1.85 -4.15
CA MET A 333 0.36 1.49 -4.82
C MET A 333 0.21 -0.03 -4.93
N GLY A 334 1.29 -0.75 -5.26
CA GLY A 334 1.32 -2.20 -5.27
C GLY A 334 0.91 -2.81 -3.92
N LEU A 335 1.41 -2.27 -2.81
CA LEU A 335 1.04 -2.72 -1.46
C LEU A 335 -0.44 -2.49 -1.16
N TYR A 336 -1.01 -1.35 -1.52
CA TYR A 336 -2.44 -1.09 -1.35
C TYR A 336 -3.30 -2.02 -2.22
N PHE A 337 -2.89 -2.30 -3.47
CA PHE A 337 -3.55 -3.32 -4.27
C PHE A 337 -3.55 -4.67 -3.56
N ARG A 338 -2.41 -5.10 -3.01
CA ARG A 338 -2.38 -6.34 -2.21
C ARG A 338 -3.31 -6.28 -1.02
N ALA A 339 -3.33 -5.18 -0.26
CA ALA A 339 -4.23 -5.02 0.90
C ALA A 339 -5.72 -5.10 0.52
N PHE A 340 -6.12 -4.65 -0.68
CA PHE A 340 -7.50 -4.80 -1.16
C PHE A 340 -7.89 -6.25 -1.50
N PHE A 341 -6.96 -7.06 -2.02
CA PHE A 341 -7.27 -8.38 -2.60
C PHE A 341 -6.78 -9.57 -1.78
N ILE A 342 -5.70 -9.45 -1.04
CA ILE A 342 -5.13 -10.50 -0.21
C ILE A 342 -5.39 -10.06 1.23
N PRO A 343 -6.30 -10.72 1.97
CA PRO A 343 -6.52 -10.40 3.37
C PRO A 343 -5.24 -10.72 4.13
N THR A 344 -4.51 -9.67 4.44
CA THR A 344 -3.46 -9.63 5.42
C THR A 344 -4.18 -9.38 6.77
N GLY A 345 -3.74 -9.93 7.91
CA GLY A 345 -4.55 -10.29 9.10
C GLY A 345 -5.45 -9.22 9.75
N TYR A 346 -5.45 -7.96 9.33
CA TYR A 346 -6.18 -6.89 10.00
C TYR A 346 -6.56 -5.71 9.09
N VAL A 347 -7.86 -5.41 8.95
CA VAL A 347 -8.36 -4.22 8.24
C VAL A 347 -9.07 -3.33 9.26
N ASP A 348 -8.48 -2.21 9.65
CA ASP A 348 -9.10 -1.11 10.42
C ASP A 348 -10.09 -1.54 11.53
N GLY A 349 -9.64 -2.40 12.45
CA GLY A 349 -10.46 -2.85 13.59
C GLY A 349 -11.29 -4.11 13.33
N TYR A 350 -11.25 -4.65 12.11
CA TYR A 350 -11.86 -5.93 11.75
C TYR A 350 -10.75 -6.98 11.58
N LEU A 351 -10.89 -8.10 12.31
CA LEU A 351 -10.07 -9.30 12.11
C LEU A 351 -10.24 -9.76 10.65
N SER A 352 -9.19 -9.76 9.83
CA SER A 352 -9.37 -10.08 8.40
C SER A 352 -9.70 -11.56 8.15
N ALA A 353 -9.43 -12.43 9.14
CA ALA A 353 -9.91 -13.81 9.15
C ALA A 353 -11.45 -13.90 9.06
N SER A 354 -12.18 -12.83 9.38
CA SER A 354 -13.63 -12.73 9.25
C SER A 354 -14.11 -11.83 8.11
N MET A 355 -13.22 -11.24 7.27
CA MET A 355 -13.63 -10.58 6.03
C MET A 355 -14.01 -11.68 5.04
N PRO A 356 -15.29 -12.07 4.97
CA PRO A 356 -15.68 -13.16 4.13
C PRO A 356 -15.47 -12.66 2.72
N ILE A 357 -15.22 -13.56 1.82
CA ILE A 357 -15.13 -13.30 0.38
C ILE A 357 -16.39 -12.63 -0.16
N ILE A 358 -17.48 -12.64 0.62
CA ILE A 358 -18.65 -11.78 0.52
C ILE A 358 -18.30 -10.28 0.42
N TRP A 359 -17.34 -9.75 1.19
CA TRP A 359 -16.88 -8.35 1.05
C TRP A 359 -16.13 -8.11 -0.27
N LYS A 360 -15.35 -9.10 -0.74
CA LYS A 360 -14.78 -9.06 -2.11
C LYS A 360 -15.88 -9.08 -3.17
N VAL A 361 -16.99 -9.79 -2.94
CA VAL A 361 -18.18 -9.74 -3.81
C VAL A 361 -18.89 -8.38 -3.74
N PHE A 362 -18.95 -7.74 -2.57
CA PHE A 362 -19.57 -6.42 -2.41
C PHE A 362 -18.76 -5.32 -3.13
N LEU A 363 -17.42 -5.34 -3.04
CA LEU A 363 -16.57 -4.43 -3.84
C LEU A 363 -16.83 -4.57 -5.34
N VAL A 364 -17.19 -5.77 -5.79
CA VAL A 364 -17.43 -6.07 -7.21
C VAL A 364 -18.81 -5.68 -7.69
N ARG A 365 -19.85 -5.80 -6.86
CA ARG A 365 -21.21 -5.39 -7.27
C ARG A 365 -21.29 -3.89 -7.57
N SER A 366 -20.54 -3.05 -6.86
CA SER A 366 -20.41 -1.62 -7.15
C SER A 366 -19.72 -1.37 -8.50
N TYR A 367 -18.73 -2.18 -8.86
CA TYR A 367 -17.94 -2.03 -10.09
C TYR A 367 -18.70 -2.37 -11.38
N THR A 368 -19.74 -3.20 -11.30
CA THR A 368 -20.55 -3.56 -12.49
C THR A 368 -21.60 -2.52 -12.86
N SER A 369 -21.78 -1.46 -12.07
CA SER A 369 -22.95 -0.56 -12.18
C SER A 369 -22.64 0.93 -12.22
N LEU A 370 -21.40 1.41 -12.40
CA LEU A 370 -21.11 2.85 -12.38
C LEU A 370 -21.10 3.49 -13.78
N PRO A 371 -22.04 4.41 -14.09
CA PRO A 371 -21.90 5.35 -15.20
C PRO A 371 -20.85 6.42 -14.86
N LYS A 372 -20.07 6.83 -15.87
CA LYS A 372 -19.14 7.97 -15.81
C LYS A 372 -19.87 9.24 -15.37
N LEU A 373 -19.54 9.80 -14.21
CA LEU A 373 -19.71 11.22 -13.93
C LEU A 373 -18.49 11.73 -13.16
N ILE A 374 -17.72 12.56 -13.86
CA ILE A 374 -16.74 13.51 -13.35
C ILE A 374 -17.56 14.70 -12.86
N GLU A 375 -17.31 15.20 -11.65
CA GLU A 375 -17.22 16.64 -11.38
C GLU A 375 -16.65 16.88 -9.97
N ASP A 376 -15.75 17.86 -9.91
CA ASP A 376 -15.06 18.40 -8.74
C ASP A 376 -16.02 18.78 -7.62
N ASP A 377 -15.62 18.57 -6.37
CA ASP A 377 -15.71 19.69 -5.42
C ASP A 377 -14.64 19.61 -4.34
N ASN A 378 -13.95 20.74 -4.18
CA ASN A 378 -12.97 20.99 -3.15
C ASN A 378 -13.71 21.29 -1.85
N ASN A 379 -13.51 20.49 -0.80
CA ASN A 379 -13.57 21.01 0.55
C ASN A 379 -12.62 20.23 1.47
N GLN A 380 -11.51 20.90 1.80
CA GLN A 380 -10.65 20.59 2.92
C GLN A 380 -11.40 20.95 4.20
N ASP A 381 -11.92 19.96 4.93
CA ASP A 381 -12.34 20.13 6.31
C ASP A 381 -11.37 19.42 7.26
N GLY A 382 -10.86 20.18 8.23
CA GLY A 382 -9.81 19.82 9.18
C GLY A 382 -10.12 18.71 10.19
N ASN A 383 -11.19 17.94 9.99
CA ASN A 383 -11.55 16.80 10.85
C ASN A 383 -10.77 15.50 10.52
N SER A 384 -10.15 15.39 9.34
CA SER A 384 -9.46 14.15 8.93
C SER A 384 -8.23 13.81 9.77
N ASN A 385 -7.52 14.82 10.29
CA ASN A 385 -6.31 14.60 11.10
C ASN A 385 -6.62 13.93 12.45
N GLN A 386 -7.80 14.19 13.04
CA GLN A 386 -8.17 13.61 14.34
C GLN A 386 -8.53 12.12 14.21
N ASP A 387 -9.26 11.74 13.16
CA ASP A 387 -9.59 10.33 12.89
C ASP A 387 -8.34 9.51 12.58
N ILE A 388 -7.39 10.11 11.84
CA ILE A 388 -6.09 9.49 11.58
C ILE A 388 -5.27 9.38 12.88
N PHE A 389 -5.24 10.43 13.70
CA PHE A 389 -4.60 10.40 15.02
C PHE A 389 -5.18 9.30 15.91
N ASN A 390 -6.49 9.13 15.93
CA ASN A 390 -7.16 8.06 16.70
C ASN A 390 -6.80 6.67 16.14
N ALA A 391 -6.73 6.50 14.82
CA ALA A 391 -6.31 5.25 14.19
C ALA A 391 -4.86 4.87 14.56
N PHE A 392 -3.94 5.85 14.58
CA PHE A 392 -2.55 5.63 15.00
C PHE A 392 -2.43 5.35 16.50
N THR A 393 -3.11 6.15 17.33
CA THR A 393 -3.03 6.05 18.80
C THR A 393 -3.59 4.73 19.31
N ASN A 394 -4.72 4.28 18.77
CA ASN A 394 -5.30 2.98 19.14
C ASN A 394 -4.38 1.80 18.79
N ARG A 395 -3.55 1.94 17.73
CA ARG A 395 -2.56 0.93 17.35
C ARG A 395 -1.29 0.99 18.21
N LEU A 396 -0.84 2.18 18.60
CA LEU A 396 0.27 2.33 19.57
C LEU A 396 -0.09 1.74 20.94
N ILE A 397 -1.36 1.77 21.34
CA ILE A 397 -1.85 1.14 22.58
C ILE A 397 -1.77 -0.39 22.49
N HIS A 398 -2.10 -1.00 21.36
CA HIS A 398 -1.96 -2.46 21.17
C HIS A 398 -0.50 -2.93 21.14
N VAL A 399 0.44 -2.05 20.79
CA VAL A 399 1.87 -2.34 20.75
C VAL A 399 2.50 -2.30 22.15
N LYS A 400 1.86 -1.66 23.16
CA LYS A 400 2.39 -1.53 24.54
C LYS A 400 2.36 -2.82 25.40
N GLY A 401 2.00 -3.98 24.85
CA GLY A 401 2.02 -5.26 25.57
C GLY A 401 3.36 -5.99 25.47
N SER A 402 4.20 -5.90 26.51
CA SER A 402 5.32 -6.84 26.70
C SER A 402 4.78 -8.17 27.23
N THR A 403 4.80 -9.22 26.42
CA THR A 403 4.72 -10.60 26.92
C THR A 403 6.12 -11.18 26.95
N TYR A 404 6.74 -11.13 28.13
CA TYR A 404 7.80 -12.06 28.51
C TYR A 404 7.22 -13.47 28.52
N LEU A 405 7.78 -14.39 27.73
CA LEU A 405 7.56 -15.82 27.90
C LEU A 405 8.91 -16.49 28.15
N PRO A 406 9.17 -17.01 29.37
CA PRO A 406 10.32 -17.84 29.63
C PRO A 406 10.18 -19.19 28.92
N SER A 407 11.31 -19.72 28.48
CA SER A 407 11.49 -21.04 27.90
C SER A 407 11.08 -22.17 28.86
N GLY A 408 10.47 -23.22 28.29
CA GLY A 408 10.57 -24.58 28.81
C GLY A 408 9.47 -25.05 29.76
N ILE A 409 8.25 -25.30 29.24
CA ILE A 409 7.36 -26.33 29.79
C ILE A 409 6.55 -26.98 28.65
N PRO A 410 6.53 -28.32 28.51
CA PRO A 410 5.65 -28.99 27.57
C PRO A 410 4.27 -29.16 28.21
N PHE A 411 3.24 -28.52 27.68
CA PHE A 411 1.86 -28.83 28.06
C PHE A 411 0.98 -29.01 26.83
N SER A 412 0.59 -30.26 26.61
CA SER A 412 -0.68 -30.59 25.98
C SER A 412 -1.81 -30.04 26.86
N LEU A 413 -2.61 -29.11 26.33
CA LEU A 413 -3.86 -28.70 26.98
C LEU A 413 -4.96 -28.59 25.93
N SER A 414 -5.83 -29.60 25.99
CA SER A 414 -7.18 -29.64 25.47
C SER A 414 -7.93 -28.37 25.89
N TYR A 415 -8.41 -27.57 24.93
CA TYR A 415 -9.48 -26.62 25.18
C TYR A 415 -10.82 -27.35 25.05
N SER A 416 -11.38 -27.69 26.21
CA SER A 416 -12.73 -28.20 26.35
C SER A 416 -13.75 -27.14 25.96
N THR A 417 -14.75 -27.59 25.23
CA THR A 417 -16.08 -27.01 25.05
C THR A 417 -16.67 -26.48 26.36
N HIS A 418 -16.80 -25.15 26.50
CA HIS A 418 -17.70 -24.53 27.48
C HIS A 418 -18.11 -23.11 27.07
N PHE A 419 -18.75 -22.98 25.92
CA PHE A 419 -19.65 -21.86 25.58
C PHE A 419 -20.72 -22.38 24.61
N LYS A 420 -21.47 -23.39 25.09
CA LYS A 420 -22.55 -24.03 24.33
C LYS A 420 -23.64 -24.54 25.27
N ASP A 421 -24.15 -23.66 26.15
CA ASP A 421 -25.39 -23.87 26.92
C ASP A 421 -25.85 -22.54 27.54
N LYS A 422 -26.62 -21.74 26.77
CA LYS A 422 -27.64 -20.78 27.29
C LYS A 422 -28.40 -19.95 26.24
N LEU A 423 -28.34 -20.29 24.95
CA LEU A 423 -29.11 -19.59 23.91
C LEU A 423 -30.14 -20.49 23.22
N ASP A 424 -30.82 -21.32 24.01
CA ASP A 424 -32.07 -21.97 23.61
C ASP A 424 -33.17 -21.44 24.54
N LEU A 425 -33.85 -20.38 24.11
CA LEU A 425 -35.27 -20.07 24.31
C LEU A 425 -35.52 -18.62 23.87
N ILE A 426 -36.61 -18.42 23.11
CA ILE A 426 -37.23 -17.14 22.68
C ILE A 426 -36.73 -16.58 21.34
N ASN A 427 -37.42 -16.94 20.25
CA ASN A 427 -37.93 -16.12 19.13
C ASN A 427 -37.20 -14.80 18.73
N SER A 428 -35.88 -14.71 18.87
CA SER A 428 -35.09 -13.50 18.58
C SER A 428 -34.94 -13.22 17.09
N ASP A 429 -34.96 -14.26 16.25
CA ASP A 429 -34.80 -14.11 14.80
C ASP A 429 -35.94 -13.32 14.14
N TYR A 430 -37.18 -13.47 14.62
CA TYR A 430 -38.31 -12.70 14.10
C TYR A 430 -38.23 -11.21 14.48
N LEU A 431 -37.73 -10.91 15.68
CA LEU A 431 -37.56 -9.53 16.14
C LEU A 431 -36.43 -8.84 15.38
N LEU A 432 -35.30 -9.51 15.19
CA LEU A 432 -34.17 -9.00 14.41
C LEU A 432 -34.58 -8.75 12.95
N VAL A 433 -35.29 -9.70 12.33
CA VAL A 433 -35.80 -9.55 10.96
C VAL A 433 -36.82 -8.40 10.88
N SER A 434 -37.69 -8.24 11.88
CA SER A 434 -38.68 -7.14 11.92
C SER A 434 -37.99 -5.77 12.09
N ILE A 435 -36.96 -5.67 12.93
CA ILE A 435 -36.17 -4.44 13.11
C ILE A 435 -35.41 -4.09 11.83
N LEU A 436 -34.81 -5.07 11.16
CA LEU A 436 -34.12 -4.86 9.88
C LEU A 436 -35.09 -4.43 8.77
N LEU A 437 -36.30 -4.99 8.73
CA LEU A 437 -37.38 -4.56 7.82
C LEU A 437 -37.83 -3.12 8.09
N LEU A 438 -38.04 -2.75 9.36
CA LEU A 438 -38.41 -1.39 9.75
C LEU A 438 -37.31 -0.39 9.39
N CYS A 439 -36.04 -0.70 9.67
CA CYS A 439 -34.91 0.14 9.28
C CYS A 439 -34.83 0.32 7.76
N SER A 440 -35.05 -0.75 6.98
CA SER A 440 -35.07 -0.67 5.52
C SER A 440 -36.22 0.20 4.99
N ILE A 441 -37.41 0.11 5.59
CA ILE A 441 -38.57 0.95 5.22
C ILE A 441 -38.30 2.43 5.55
N CYS A 442 -37.73 2.71 6.72
CA CYS A 442 -37.38 4.08 7.12
C CYS A 442 -36.33 4.72 6.19
N ILE A 443 -35.29 3.96 5.81
CA ILE A 443 -34.26 4.43 4.86
C ILE A 443 -34.90 4.69 3.48
N PHE A 444 -35.79 3.81 3.02
CA PHE A 444 -36.47 3.98 1.74
C PHE A 444 -37.38 5.23 1.72
N LEU A 445 -38.16 5.45 2.79
CA LEU A 445 -38.99 6.65 2.95
C LEU A 445 -38.12 7.92 3.00
N TYR A 446 -36.99 7.89 3.70
CA TYR A 446 -36.05 9.01 3.76
C TYR A 446 -35.46 9.35 2.38
N LEU A 447 -35.05 8.35 1.60
CA LEU A 447 -34.52 8.55 0.25
C LEU A 447 -35.61 9.07 -0.71
N LEU A 448 -36.83 8.56 -0.64
CA LEU A 448 -37.97 9.09 -1.41
C LEU A 448 -38.25 10.56 -1.07
N LEU A 449 -38.27 10.91 0.22
CA LEU A 449 -38.43 12.30 0.66
C LEU A 449 -37.30 13.19 0.12
N ARG A 450 -36.05 12.73 0.18
CA ARG A 450 -34.90 13.47 -0.36
C ARG A 450 -35.00 13.65 -1.88
N SER A 451 -35.38 12.61 -2.62
CA SER A 451 -35.61 12.70 -4.08
C SER A 451 -36.77 13.64 -4.42
N CYS A 452 -37.88 13.61 -3.66
CA CYS A 452 -38.98 14.55 -3.83
C CYS A 452 -38.56 15.99 -3.56
N ILE A 453 -37.73 16.25 -2.54
CA ILE A 453 -37.21 17.60 -2.25
C ILE A 453 -36.32 18.10 -3.40
N VAL A 454 -35.43 17.27 -3.94
CA VAL A 454 -34.58 17.64 -5.09
C VAL A 454 -35.43 17.90 -6.34
N TYR A 455 -36.41 17.06 -6.64
CA TYR A 455 -37.31 17.26 -7.79
C TYR A 455 -38.20 18.49 -7.65
N CYS A 456 -38.72 18.78 -6.45
CA CYS A 456 -39.51 19.98 -6.19
C CYS A 456 -38.64 21.26 -6.19
N GLY A 457 -37.37 21.17 -5.77
CA GLY A 457 -36.40 22.27 -5.87
C GLY A 457 -36.08 22.65 -7.31
N PHE A 458 -35.95 21.65 -8.20
CA PHE A 458 -35.70 21.87 -9.63
C PHE A 458 -36.90 22.50 -10.36
N PHE A 459 -38.14 22.15 -9.98
CA PHE A 459 -39.34 22.71 -10.61
C PHE A 459 -39.70 24.12 -10.10
N ASN A 460 -39.24 24.53 -8.92
CA ASN A 460 -39.46 25.90 -8.42
C ASN A 460 -38.41 26.90 -8.93
N SER A 461 -37.27 26.45 -9.46
CA SER A 461 -36.24 27.34 -10.02
C SER A 461 -36.44 27.69 -11.51
N SER A 462 -37.35 27.04 -12.23
CA SER A 462 -37.54 27.24 -13.69
C SER A 462 -38.74 28.12 -14.08
N LYS A 463 -39.30 28.91 -13.15
CA LYS A 463 -40.53 29.71 -13.37
C LYS A 463 -40.40 31.22 -13.12
N SER A 464 -39.20 31.78 -13.15
CA SER A 464 -38.97 33.22 -12.96
C SER A 464 -37.93 33.78 -13.92
N THR A 465 -38.28 33.90 -15.22
CA THR A 465 -37.61 34.78 -16.20
C THR A 465 -38.38 34.77 -17.53
N SER A 466 -39.58 35.36 -17.56
CA SER A 466 -40.21 35.87 -18.79
C SER A 466 -41.51 36.61 -18.43
N LYS A 467 -41.43 37.94 -18.31
CA LYS A 467 -42.51 38.89 -18.65
C LYS A 467 -42.05 40.34 -18.39
N VAL A 468 -42.08 41.11 -19.49
CA VAL A 468 -41.88 42.56 -19.68
C VAL A 468 -40.44 43.04 -19.71
#